data_AF-A0A5U3R9A2-F1
#
_entry.id   AF-A0A5U3R9A2-F1
#
_cell.length_a   1.000
_cell.length_b   1.000
_cell.length_c   1.000
_cell.angle_alpha   90.00
_cell.angle_beta   90.00
_cell.angle_gamma   90.00
#
_symmetry.space_group_name_H-M   'P 1'
#
loop_
_entity.id
_entity.type
_entity.pdbx_description
1 polymer ?
#
loop_
_entity_poly.entity_id
_entity_poly.type
_entity_poly.pdbx_seq_one_letter_code
_entity_poly.pdbx_strand_id
1 'polypeptide(L)'
;MKKIKKLFGPVYRNIAWLIFEKLITLSLVFYSEGLITRTLSVEQYGQWIYALNLVTLISSVALISGAEITIPALSRNKKVISEIITSAFVIRALFAIV
;
A
#
# COMPACT_ATOMS: atom_id res chain seq x y z
N MET A 1 -3.20 0.60 -35.71
CA MET A 1 -1.94 0.99 -35.02
C MET A 1 -2.00 2.28 -34.18
N LYS A 2 -2.63 3.39 -34.60
CA LYS A 2 -2.68 4.63 -33.80
C LYS A 2 -3.36 4.52 -32.42
N LYS A 3 -4.42 3.71 -32.29
CA LYS A 3 -5.11 3.47 -30.99
C LYS A 3 -4.22 2.75 -29.96
N ILE A 4 -3.33 1.87 -30.42
CA ILE A 4 -2.45 1.05 -29.57
C ILE A 4 -1.41 1.96 -28.88
N LYS A 5 -0.71 2.82 -29.64
CA LYS A 5 0.21 3.82 -29.07
C LYS A 5 -0.47 4.79 -28.08
N LYS A 6 -1.73 5.15 -28.33
CA LYS A 6 -2.51 6.05 -27.45
C LYS A 6 -2.90 5.40 -26.12
N LEU A 7 -3.06 4.07 -26.09
CA LEU A 7 -3.40 3.31 -24.88
C LEU A 7 -2.17 3.02 -24.01
N PHE A 8 -1.01 2.79 -24.64
CA PHE A 8 0.23 2.51 -23.91
C PHE A 8 0.75 3.69 -23.10
N GLY A 9 0.61 4.92 -23.59
CA GLY A 9 1.05 6.13 -22.87
C GLY A 9 0.48 6.24 -21.43
N PRO A 10 -0.86 6.15 -21.25
CA PRO A 10 -1.48 6.13 -19.93
C PRO A 10 -1.02 4.99 -19.03
N VAL A 11 -0.83 3.78 -19.58
CA VAL A 11 -0.39 2.61 -18.81
C VAL A 11 1.03 2.80 -18.28
N TYR A 12 1.96 3.25 -19.13
CA TYR A 12 3.34 3.54 -18.70
C TYR A 12 3.39 4.63 -17.64
N ARG A 13 2.58 5.68 -17.78
CA ARG A 13 2.47 6.74 -16.77
C ARG A 13 1.98 6.20 -15.43
N ASN A 14 0.97 5.34 -15.43
CA ASN A 14 0.44 4.74 -14.20
C ASN A 14 1.46 3.82 -13.52
N ILE A 15 2.17 3.00 -14.31
CA ILE A 15 3.22 2.12 -13.78
C ILE A 15 4.38 2.94 -13.22
N ALA A 16 4.84 3.97 -13.94
CA ALA A 16 5.90 4.86 -13.47
C ALA A 16 5.50 5.57 -12.17
N TRP A 17 4.25 6.03 -12.07
CA TRP A 17 3.70 6.60 -10.85
C TRP A 17 3.69 5.61 -9.69
N LEU A 18 3.23 4.37 -9.93
CA LEU A 18 3.21 3.33 -8.92
C LEU A 18 4.63 2.97 -8.44
N ILE A 19 5.59 2.84 -9.35
CA ILE A 19 7.00 2.57 -9.00
C ILE A 19 7.55 3.72 -8.14
N PHE A 20 7.30 4.96 -8.53
CA PHE A 20 7.74 6.13 -7.77
C PHE A 20 7.17 6.14 -6.34
N GLU A 21 5.89 5.86 -6.17
CA GLU A 21 5.25 5.71 -4.85
C GLU A 21 5.94 4.62 -4.01
N LYS A 22 6.25 3.46 -4.60
CA LYS A 22 6.92 2.35 -3.90
C LYS A 22 8.36 2.68 -3.54
N LEU A 23 9.09 3.40 -4.39
CA LEU A 23 10.43 3.88 -4.06
C LEU A 23 10.41 4.82 -2.85
N ILE A 24 9.49 5.79 -2.82
CA ILE A 24 9.32 6.68 -1.65
C ILE A 24 9.02 5.86 -0.40
N THR A 25 8.06 4.94 -0.49
CA THR A 25 7.68 4.08 0.65
C THR A 25 8.87 3.31 1.19
N LEU A 26 9.64 2.68 0.30
CA LEU A 26 10.83 1.91 0.67
C LEU A 26 11.91 2.78 1.31
N SER A 27 12.16 3.97 0.75
CA SER A 27 13.11 4.93 1.32
C SER A 27 12.70 5.37 2.73
N LEU A 28 11.41 5.61 2.97
CA LEU A 28 10.90 5.98 4.30
C LEU A 28 11.02 4.84 5.31
N VAL A 29 10.73 3.60 4.89
CA VAL A 29 10.90 2.41 5.74
C VAL A 29 12.37 2.25 6.13
N PHE A 30 13.29 2.28 5.17
CA PHE A 30 14.72 2.17 5.47
C PHE A 30 15.23 3.31 6.35
N TYR A 31 14.76 4.53 6.11
CA TYR A 31 15.10 5.67 6.95
C TYR A 31 14.61 5.47 8.40
N SER A 32 13.39 4.99 8.58
CA SER A 32 12.80 4.73 9.90
C SER A 32 13.55 3.61 10.63
N GLU A 33 13.81 2.48 9.97
CA GLU A 33 14.62 1.38 10.54
C GLU A 33 16.05 1.86 10.87
N GLY A 34 16.64 2.70 10.03
CA GLY A 34 17.94 3.31 10.27
C GLY A 34 17.97 4.24 11.50
N LEU A 35 16.86 4.88 11.84
CA LEU A 35 16.74 5.66 13.08
C LEU A 35 16.54 4.76 14.30
N ILE A 36 15.70 3.73 14.19
CA ILE A 36 15.37 2.80 15.28
C ILE A 36 16.60 1.97 15.68
N THR A 37 17.38 1.50 14.71
CA THR A 37 18.62 0.76 14.97
C THR A 37 19.67 1.57 15.73
N ARG A 38 19.64 2.90 15.66
CA ARG A 38 20.55 3.77 16.42
C ARG A 38 20.17 3.91 17.88
N THR A 39 18.91 3.65 18.23
CA THR A 39 18.39 3.83 19.58
C THR A 39 18.26 2.53 20.35
N LEU A 40 18.08 1.40 19.66
CA LEU A 40 17.92 0.08 20.28
C LEU A 40 19.26 -0.67 20.41
N SER A 41 19.38 -1.49 21.47
CA SER A 41 20.44 -2.50 21.56
C SER A 41 20.16 -3.67 20.60
N VAL A 42 21.18 -4.51 20.34
CA VAL A 42 21.06 -5.66 19.41
C VAL A 42 19.89 -6.58 19.79
N GLU A 43 19.69 -6.82 21.07
CA GLU A 43 18.65 -7.72 21.57
C GLU A 43 17.25 -7.11 21.46
N GLN A 44 17.13 -5.81 21.74
CA GLN A 44 15.87 -5.06 21.55
C GLN A 44 15.50 -4.96 20.07
N TYR A 45 16.49 -4.80 19.18
CA TYR A 45 16.25 -4.77 17.75
C TYR A 45 15.73 -6.12 17.24
N GLY A 46 16.23 -7.24 17.78
CA GLY A 46 15.67 -8.57 17.50
C GLY A 46 14.19 -8.68 17.88
N GLN A 47 13.81 -8.16 19.05
CA GLN A 47 12.41 -8.11 19.50
C GLN A 47 11.55 -7.19 18.61
N TRP A 48 12.09 -6.05 18.19
CA TRP A 48 11.43 -5.12 17.27
C TRP A 48 11.08 -5.78 15.94
N ILE A 49 12.05 -6.44 15.30
CA ILE A 49 11.84 -7.13 14.03
C ILE A 49 10.85 -8.29 14.18
N TYR A 50 10.89 -9.02 15.29
CA TYR A 50 9.91 -10.07 15.58
C TYR A 50 8.49 -9.49 15.67
N ALA A 51 8.30 -8.41 16.43
CA ALA A 51 7.01 -7.74 16.56
C ALA A 51 6.52 -7.20 15.21
N LEU A 52 7.39 -6.56 14.41
CA LEU A 52 7.04 -6.07 13.08
C LEU A 52 6.58 -7.20 12.14
N ASN A 53 7.27 -8.35 12.16
CA ASN A 53 6.87 -9.49 11.34
C ASN A 53 5.51 -10.04 11.76
N LEU A 54 5.24 -10.12 13.07
CA LEU A 54 3.94 -10.54 13.59
C LEU A 54 2.83 -9.56 13.17
N VAL A 55 3.06 -8.26 13.32
CA VAL A 55 2.12 -7.22 12.87
C VAL A 55 1.89 -7.30 11.36
N THR A 56 2.95 -7.52 10.57
CA THR A 56 2.86 -7.66 9.12
C THR A 56 2.03 -8.88 8.72
N LEU A 57 2.23 -10.01 9.42
CA LEU A 57 1.45 -11.22 9.19
C LEU A 57 -0.05 -10.96 9.41
N ILE A 58 -0.42 -10.34 10.54
CA ILE A 58 -1.81 -10.02 10.90
C ILE A 58 -2.39 -8.97 9.94
N SER A 59 -1.59 -7.99 9.52
CA SER A 59 -2.01 -6.92 8.59
C SER A 59 -2.54 -7.45 7.25
N SER A 60 -2.16 -8.67 6.87
CA SER A 60 -2.71 -9.36 5.69
C SER A 60 -4.23 -9.49 5.74
N VAL A 61 -4.83 -9.60 6.93
CA VAL A 61 -6.28 -9.67 7.13
C VAL A 61 -6.94 -8.30 6.88
N ALA A 62 -6.28 -7.21 7.27
CA ALA A 62 -6.77 -5.85 7.01
C ALA A 62 -6.78 -5.47 5.53
N LEU A 63 -6.05 -6.21 4.69
CA LEU A 63 -6.00 -6.00 3.23
C LEU A 63 -7.12 -6.69 2.45
N ILE A 64 -8.17 -7.21 3.12
CA ILE A 64 -9.35 -7.84 2.50
C ILE A 64 -9.96 -7.02 1.35
N SER A 65 -10.02 -5.69 1.48
CA SER A 65 -10.44 -4.80 0.38
C SER A 65 -9.21 -4.33 -0.41
N GLY A 66 -8.55 -5.26 -1.11
CA GLY A 66 -7.35 -5.00 -1.88
C GLY A 66 -7.52 -4.01 -3.05
N ALA A 67 -6.40 -3.60 -3.64
CA ALA A 67 -6.42 -2.75 -4.83
C ALA A 67 -7.03 -3.48 -6.04
N GLU A 68 -6.95 -4.81 -6.05
CA GLU A 68 -7.49 -5.71 -7.07
C GLU A 68 -9.00 -5.60 -7.19
N ILE A 69 -9.69 -5.32 -6.08
CA ILE A 69 -11.15 -5.17 -6.02
C ILE A 69 -11.53 -3.70 -6.21
N THR A 70 -10.79 -2.80 -5.56
CA THR A 70 -11.10 -1.37 -5.50
C THR A 70 -10.86 -0.67 -6.84
N ILE A 71 -9.75 -0.96 -7.53
CA ILE A 71 -9.37 -0.29 -8.79
C ILE A 71 -10.39 -0.59 -9.93
N PRO A 72 -10.80 -1.85 -10.18
CA PRO A 72 -11.85 -2.13 -11.17
C PRO A 72 -13.19 -1.49 -10.82
N ALA A 73 -13.56 -1.44 -9.54
CA ALA A 73 -14.78 -0.80 -9.08
C ALA A 73 -14.78 0.71 -9.38
N LEU A 74 -13.69 1.42 -9.08
CA LEU A 74 -13.52 2.84 -9.43
C LEU A 74 -13.53 3.07 -10.94
N SER A 75 -12.89 2.19 -11.71
CA SER A 75 -12.81 2.33 -13.17
C SER A 75 -14.19 2.20 -13.84
N ARG A 76 -15.03 1.27 -13.34
CA ARG A 76 -16.37 1.01 -13.87
C ARG A 76 -17.40 2.07 -13.43
N ASN A 77 -17.30 2.58 -12.20
CA ASN A 77 -18.33 3.42 -11.59
C ASN A 77 -17.82 4.82 -11.23
N LYS A 78 -17.66 5.68 -12.24
CA LYS A 78 -17.08 7.04 -12.07
C LYS A 78 -17.95 8.04 -11.30
N LYS A 79 -19.24 7.77 -11.12
CA LYS A 79 -20.16 8.67 -10.40
C LYS A 79 -20.10 8.52 -8.87
N VAL A 80 -19.65 7.37 -8.38
CA VAL A 80 -19.67 6.99 -6.96
C VAL A 80 -18.26 6.76 -6.40
N ILE A 81 -17.27 7.49 -6.93
CA ILE A 81 -15.85 7.35 -6.55
C ILE A 81 -15.67 7.57 -5.04
N SER A 82 -16.30 8.62 -4.49
CA SER A 82 -16.18 8.95 -3.07
C SER A 82 -16.70 7.82 -2.18
N GLU A 83 -17.87 7.27 -2.49
CA GLU A 83 -18.49 6.20 -1.70
C GLU A 83 -17.66 4.92 -1.74
N ILE A 84 -17.09 4.57 -2.89
CA ILE A 84 -16.22 3.39 -3.02
C ILE A 84 -14.94 3.57 -2.19
N ILE A 85 -14.29 4.74 -2.27
CA ILE A 85 -13.07 5.03 -1.50
C ILE A 85 -13.37 5.02 0.00
N THR A 86 -14.44 5.71 0.44
CA THR A 86 -14.81 5.77 1.86
C THR A 86 -15.17 4.38 2.40
N SER A 87 -15.93 3.59 1.65
CA SER A 87 -16.30 2.23 2.08
C SER A 87 -15.07 1.33 2.19
N ALA A 88 -14.17 1.36 1.20
CA ALA A 88 -12.93 0.60 1.23
C ALA A 88 -12.04 1.03 2.41
N PHE A 89 -11.98 2.33 2.72
CA PHE A 89 -11.25 2.84 3.87
C PHE A 89 -11.85 2.35 5.20
N VAL A 90 -13.17 2.47 5.38
CA VAL A 90 -13.87 2.03 6.60
C VAL A 90 -13.68 0.54 6.84
N ILE A 91 -13.82 -0.28 5.80
CA ILE A 91 -13.57 -1.73 5.89
C ILE A 91 -12.14 -1.98 6.38
N ARG A 92 -11.13 -1.37 5.73
CA ARG A 92 -9.73 -1.56 6.14
C ARG A 92 -9.47 -1.09 7.57
N ALA A 93 -10.04 0.04 7.98
CA ALA A 93 -9.89 0.56 9.33
C ALA A 93 -10.50 -0.37 10.39
N LEU A 94 -11.68 -0.94 10.13
CA LEU A 94 -12.32 -1.89 11.03
C LEU A 94 -11.49 -3.16 11.22
N PHE A 95 -10.95 -3.72 10.13
CA PHE A 95 -10.12 -4.91 10.20
C PHE A 95 -8.71 -4.65 10.72
N ALA A 96 -8.22 -3.40 10.70
CA ALA A 96 -6.93 -3.04 11.30
C ALA A 96 -6.99 -2.90 12.83
N ILE A 97 -8.19 -2.79 13.42
CA ILE A 97 -8.40 -2.72 14.87
C ILE A 97 -8.39 -4.12 15.51
N VAL A 98 -8.69 -5.16 14.72
CA VAL A 98 -8.75 -6.57 15.14
C VAL A 98 -7.39 -7.22 14.97
#